data_AF-A0AA39SKQ0-F1
#
_entry.id   AF-A0AA39SKQ0-F1
#
_cell.length_a   1.000
_cell.length_b   1.000
_cell.length_c   1.000
_cell.angle_alpha   90.00
_cell.angle_beta   90.00
_cell.angle_gamma   90.00
#
_symmetry.space_group_name_H-M   'P 1'
#
loop_
_entity.id
_entity.type
_entity.pdbx_description
1 polymer ?
#
loop_
_entity_poly.entity_id
_entity_poly.type
_entity_poly.pdbx_seq_one_letter_code
_entity_poly.pdbx_strand_id
1 'polypeptide(L)'
;MNIEQFKGLARLPKFAIPSHYDLHLKLDLSAACTFYGTVKINLSITEKTNFLVLNANQLHVHQALLTTSGNQQYFPSDVVVDDDDEVVVLVFDETLCVGEGLLRIEFSGKLNEHLKGLYRCTYVDEGVKKNMAVTQFEAADARRCFPCWDEPALKSQFLSSGLHDDGEWTVPITLALRSYDKRKNFLLESKFGTVDISEFFPSSDETLWIKVNVEQSGFYRVMYEDRLAAPLRKAVENNCLLATDKFGILDDMFALCEACEQPLSSLLLLMNAYRNEMDNMVLLKLIDVRMPSKTRLGIHTWRESFRCNVKGRSVHSFGHDKTRREAMQRFQVLLNDKNTPLLSADMRKAAYISVMRNSSTTNRNGFEALLKFYREVDAMQEKERILQSLASSPDPDIVLEVLNFLLSDEVRDQDIIYRLVGLSLECRKTAWRWLKENWNRIVKKYSSGMLLHYFVREIVTPLSSNEKAEEVEAFFGSHVNPAVDKILKQSIERIRIKRGRVESSRVESSLAETPGADRNRSIEELTWCCGDFMNPDIPDTSLLTGDVSRHIITIR
;
A
#
# COMPACT_ATOMS: atom_id res chain seq x y z
N MET A 1 17.23 -15.25 41.95
CA MET A 1 18.04 -14.78 40.81
C MET A 1 17.16 -13.88 39.95
N ASN A 2 17.70 -12.79 39.41
CA ASN A 2 16.87 -11.66 38.98
C ASN A 2 16.38 -11.82 37.53
N ILE A 3 15.06 -11.92 37.34
CA ILE A 3 14.40 -12.07 36.04
C ILE A 3 14.63 -10.87 35.11
N GLU A 4 15.03 -9.74 35.70
CA GLU A 4 15.36 -8.48 35.05
C GLU A 4 16.41 -8.62 33.93
N GLN A 5 17.22 -9.69 33.92
CA GLN A 5 18.18 -9.92 32.83
C GLN A 5 17.54 -10.21 31.47
N PHE A 6 16.25 -10.59 31.44
CA PHE A 6 15.53 -10.89 30.21
C PHE A 6 14.58 -9.77 29.77
N LYS A 7 14.40 -8.74 30.59
CA LYS A 7 13.49 -7.64 30.28
C LYS A 7 13.99 -6.73 29.17
N GLY A 8 13.09 -6.31 28.29
CA GLY A 8 13.39 -5.43 27.16
C GLY A 8 14.30 -6.04 26.08
N LEU A 9 14.55 -7.35 26.12
CA LEU A 9 15.34 -8.02 25.08
C LEU A 9 14.48 -8.26 23.84
N ALA A 10 14.91 -7.71 22.70
CA ALA A 10 14.22 -7.90 21.42
C ALA A 10 14.28 -9.34 20.87
N ARG A 11 15.12 -10.21 21.43
CA ARG A 11 15.34 -11.59 20.96
C ARG A 11 15.45 -12.56 22.13
N LEU A 12 14.92 -13.76 21.96
CA LEU A 12 15.03 -14.82 22.95
C LEU A 12 16.49 -15.29 23.12
N PRO A 13 16.90 -15.68 24.35
CA PRO A 13 18.17 -16.33 24.58
C PRO A 13 18.35 -17.62 23.78
N LYS A 14 19.60 -17.96 23.44
CA LYS A 14 19.95 -19.10 22.57
C LYS A 14 20.41 -20.36 23.30
N PHE A 15 20.27 -20.40 24.63
CA PHE A 15 20.68 -21.55 25.45
C PHE A 15 19.76 -22.78 25.30
N ALA A 16 18.61 -22.64 24.65
CA ALA A 16 17.70 -23.74 24.33
C ALA A 16 17.10 -23.54 22.93
N ILE A 17 17.11 -24.61 22.13
CA ILE A 17 16.64 -24.59 20.74
C ILE A 17 15.55 -25.66 20.58
N PRO A 18 14.33 -25.31 20.18
CA PRO A 18 13.27 -26.28 19.96
C PRO A 18 13.45 -27.02 18.62
N SER A 19 13.11 -28.31 18.60
CA SER A 19 13.19 -29.16 17.42
C SER A 19 11.81 -29.67 16.96
N HIS A 20 10.87 -29.89 17.88
CA HIS A 20 9.53 -30.40 17.56
C HIS A 20 8.49 -29.95 18.58
N TYR A 21 7.25 -29.73 18.11
CA TYR A 21 6.11 -29.34 18.94
C TYR A 21 4.95 -30.32 18.73
N ASP A 22 4.46 -30.90 19.83
CA ASP A 22 3.21 -31.66 19.90
C ASP A 22 2.19 -30.84 20.70
N LEU A 23 1.21 -30.27 20.00
CA LEU A 23 0.25 -29.32 20.54
C LEU A 23 -1.17 -29.91 20.52
N HIS A 24 -1.79 -29.96 21.70
CA HIS A 24 -3.19 -30.32 21.86
C HIS A 24 -3.97 -29.13 22.42
N LEU A 25 -5.07 -28.77 21.74
CA LEU A 25 -5.97 -27.68 22.15
C LEU A 25 -7.38 -28.22 22.34
N LYS A 26 -8.02 -27.81 23.44
CA LYS A 26 -9.43 -28.02 23.73
C LYS A 26 -10.13 -26.68 23.80
N LEU A 27 -11.05 -26.44 22.86
CA LEU A 27 -11.75 -25.18 22.73
C LEU A 27 -13.12 -25.24 23.41
N ASP A 28 -13.49 -24.16 24.10
CA ASP A 28 -14.86 -23.91 24.54
C ASP A 28 -15.44 -22.72 23.77
N LEU A 29 -16.30 -23.02 22.79
CA LEU A 29 -16.97 -22.02 21.94
C LEU A 29 -18.32 -21.54 22.51
N SER A 30 -18.63 -21.88 23.77
CA SER A 30 -19.78 -21.35 24.50
C SER A 30 -19.64 -19.85 24.78
N ALA A 31 -20.48 -19.29 25.66
CA ALA A 31 -20.38 -17.89 26.06
C ALA A 31 -19.00 -17.52 26.66
N ALA A 32 -18.25 -18.48 27.19
CA ALA A 32 -16.94 -18.25 27.79
C ALA A 32 -15.84 -17.95 26.74
N CYS A 33 -15.90 -18.58 25.57
CA CYS A 33 -14.92 -18.42 24.48
C CYS A 33 -13.46 -18.56 24.97
N THR A 34 -13.16 -19.67 25.63
CA THR A 34 -11.84 -19.98 26.21
C THR A 34 -11.23 -21.21 25.54
N PHE A 35 -9.94 -21.44 25.80
CA PHE A 35 -9.28 -22.67 25.40
C PHE A 35 -8.31 -23.15 26.48
N TYR A 36 -8.14 -24.47 26.54
CA TYR A 36 -7.11 -25.14 27.32
C TYR A 36 -6.15 -25.82 26.35
N GLY A 37 -4.87 -25.83 26.67
CA GLY A 37 -3.85 -26.42 25.83
C GLY A 37 -2.80 -27.18 26.61
N THR A 38 -2.22 -28.18 25.95
CA THR A 38 -0.98 -28.83 26.37
C THR A 38 -0.04 -28.82 25.19
N VAL A 39 1.16 -28.27 25.39
CA VAL A 39 2.24 -28.33 24.41
C VAL A 39 3.38 -29.16 24.97
N LYS A 40 3.92 -30.07 24.16
CA LYS A 40 5.16 -30.78 24.42
C LYS A 40 6.18 -30.34 23.39
N ILE A 41 7.34 -29.88 23.85
CA ILE A 41 8.38 -29.30 23.02
C ILE A 41 9.64 -30.15 23.19
N ASN A 42 10.05 -30.84 22.13
CA ASN A 42 11.40 -31.39 22.08
C ASN A 42 12.37 -30.23 21.88
N LEU A 43 13.41 -30.16 22.71
CA LEU A 43 14.41 -29.11 22.66
C LEU A 43 15.80 -29.62 23.00
N SER A 44 16.81 -28.92 22.51
CA SER A 44 18.21 -29.11 22.85
C SER A 44 18.69 -27.95 23.71
N ILE A 45 19.18 -28.23 24.91
CA ILE A 45 19.87 -27.26 25.76
C ILE A 45 21.31 -27.18 25.26
N THR A 46 21.73 -26.02 24.78
CA THR A 46 23.04 -25.78 24.17
C THR A 46 24.06 -25.22 25.17
N GLU A 47 23.58 -24.53 26.21
CA GLU A 47 24.40 -23.93 27.27
C GLU A 47 23.78 -24.22 28.64
N LYS A 48 24.62 -24.39 29.66
CA LYS A 48 24.13 -24.62 31.03
C LYS A 48 23.32 -23.42 31.50
N THR A 49 22.12 -23.66 32.00
CA THR A 49 21.19 -22.59 32.37
C THR A 49 20.27 -23.00 33.51
N ASN A 50 19.76 -22.03 34.26
CA ASN A 50 18.70 -22.22 35.26
C ASN A 50 17.34 -21.69 34.75
N PHE A 51 17.25 -21.37 33.45
CA PHE A 51 16.10 -20.70 32.86
C PHE A 51 15.71 -21.34 31.53
N LEU A 52 14.41 -21.36 31.24
CA LEU A 52 13.88 -21.49 29.90
C LEU A 52 12.98 -20.27 29.61
N VAL A 53 13.28 -19.54 28.53
CA VAL A 53 12.55 -18.33 28.14
C VAL A 53 11.88 -18.58 26.80
N LEU A 54 10.55 -18.42 26.76
CA LEU A 54 9.72 -18.61 25.58
C LEU A 54 8.86 -17.36 25.37
N ASN A 55 8.28 -17.19 24.17
CA ASN A 55 7.24 -16.20 23.98
C ASN A 55 5.89 -16.73 24.47
N ALA A 56 5.16 -15.86 25.18
CA ALA A 56 3.77 -16.07 25.59
C ALA A 56 3.11 -14.70 25.79
N ASN A 57 1.86 -14.54 25.35
CA ASN A 57 1.10 -13.30 25.60
C ASN A 57 -0.36 -13.65 25.91
N GLN A 58 -0.92 -13.12 27.00
CA GLN A 58 -2.31 -13.37 27.41
C GLN A 58 -2.63 -14.85 27.63
N LEU A 59 -1.64 -15.61 28.11
CA LEU A 59 -1.76 -17.02 28.46
C LEU A 59 -1.54 -17.21 29.95
N HIS A 60 -2.37 -18.06 30.56
CA HIS A 60 -2.18 -18.51 31.93
C HIS A 60 -1.51 -19.87 31.93
N VAL A 61 -0.30 -19.98 32.49
CA VAL A 61 0.42 -21.26 32.63
C VAL A 61 -0.03 -21.93 33.92
N HIS A 62 -0.45 -23.19 33.85
CA HIS A 62 -0.91 -23.98 34.99
C HIS A 62 0.18 -24.92 35.51
N GLN A 63 0.93 -25.53 34.59
CA GLN A 63 1.98 -26.48 34.94
C GLN A 63 3.05 -26.48 33.85
N ALA A 64 4.31 -26.62 34.25
CA ALA A 64 5.42 -26.89 33.35
C ALA A 64 6.32 -27.99 33.92
N LEU A 65 6.88 -28.83 33.06
CA LEU A 65 7.74 -29.96 33.42
C LEU A 65 8.75 -30.19 32.30
N LEU A 66 10.04 -30.22 32.64
CA LEU A 66 11.11 -30.62 31.73
C LEU A 66 11.56 -32.05 32.07
N THR A 67 11.60 -32.94 31.09
CA THR A 67 12.17 -34.29 31.21
C THR A 67 13.40 -34.41 30.31
N THR A 68 14.58 -34.69 30.86
CA THR A 68 15.81 -34.85 30.07
C THR A 68 15.98 -36.28 29.54
N SER A 69 16.91 -36.48 28.62
CA SER A 69 17.24 -37.80 28.05
C SER A 69 17.58 -38.89 29.08
N GLY A 70 18.04 -38.51 30.28
CA GLY A 70 18.29 -39.42 31.40
C GLY A 70 17.04 -39.79 32.21
N ASN A 71 15.84 -39.43 31.76
CA ASN A 71 14.57 -39.50 32.50
C ASN A 71 14.55 -38.68 33.81
N GLN A 72 15.47 -37.72 33.97
CA GLN A 72 15.44 -36.79 35.08
C GLN A 72 14.34 -35.74 34.83
N GLN A 73 13.49 -35.53 35.83
CA GLN A 73 12.38 -34.57 35.78
C GLN A 73 12.71 -33.32 36.58
N TYR A 74 12.48 -32.16 35.97
CA TYR A 74 12.66 -30.85 36.57
C TYR A 74 11.35 -30.08 36.54
N PHE A 75 10.88 -29.69 37.72
CA PHE A 75 9.77 -28.76 37.87
C PHE A 75 10.35 -27.36 38.08
N PRO A 76 9.85 -26.33 37.37
CA PRO A 76 10.28 -24.97 37.64
C PRO A 76 9.85 -24.55 39.04
N SER A 77 10.76 -23.93 39.78
CA SER A 77 10.49 -23.36 41.10
C SER A 77 9.67 -22.06 41.00
N ASP A 78 9.73 -21.39 39.85
CA ASP A 78 8.92 -20.22 39.56
C ASP A 78 8.56 -20.13 38.07
N VAL A 79 7.39 -19.57 37.76
CA VAL A 79 6.89 -19.33 36.40
C VAL A 79 6.40 -17.90 36.32
N VAL A 80 7.12 -17.08 35.58
CA VAL A 80 6.81 -15.66 35.45
C VAL A 80 6.38 -15.37 34.03
N VAL A 81 5.17 -14.86 33.89
CA VAL A 81 4.63 -14.37 32.62
C VAL A 81 4.76 -12.85 32.63
N ASP A 82 5.48 -12.32 31.65
CA ASP A 82 5.64 -10.89 31.42
C ASP A 82 4.89 -10.53 30.14
N ASP A 83 3.71 -9.92 30.29
CA ASP A 83 2.87 -9.53 29.16
C ASP A 83 3.42 -8.30 28.40
N ASP A 84 4.30 -7.50 29.03
CA ASP A 84 4.91 -6.32 28.40
C ASP A 84 5.99 -6.74 27.40
N ASP A 85 6.84 -7.70 27.80
CA ASP A 85 7.87 -8.29 26.92
C ASP A 85 7.36 -9.50 26.12
N GLU A 86 6.11 -9.92 26.35
CA GLU A 86 5.46 -11.08 25.71
C GLU A 86 6.27 -12.39 25.86
N VAL A 87 6.78 -12.63 27.07
CA VAL A 87 7.59 -13.80 27.41
C VAL A 87 7.07 -14.54 28.63
N VAL A 88 7.38 -15.83 28.70
CA VAL A 88 7.31 -16.63 29.91
C VAL A 88 8.70 -17.14 30.27
N VAL A 89 9.07 -16.98 31.53
CA VAL A 89 10.33 -17.43 32.09
C VAL A 89 10.05 -18.56 33.08
N LEU A 90 10.57 -19.74 32.77
CA LEU A 90 10.57 -20.90 33.66
C LEU A 90 11.90 -20.91 34.43
N VAL A 91 11.84 -20.80 35.75
CA VAL A 91 13.02 -20.75 36.64
C VAL A 91 13.23 -22.11 37.29
N PHE A 92 14.46 -22.61 37.29
CA PHE A 92 14.83 -23.89 37.88
C PHE A 92 15.89 -23.69 38.98
N ASP A 93 15.68 -24.31 40.14
CA ASP A 93 16.66 -24.28 41.24
C ASP A 93 17.92 -25.09 40.88
N GLU A 94 17.74 -26.17 40.13
CA GLU A 94 18.82 -27.01 39.62
C GLU A 94 19.28 -26.52 38.23
N THR A 95 20.60 -26.47 38.03
CA THR A 95 21.18 -26.09 36.73
C THR A 95 20.94 -27.18 35.70
N LEU A 96 20.28 -26.81 34.60
CA LEU A 96 20.04 -27.67 33.46
C LEU A 96 21.35 -27.87 32.67
N CYS A 97 21.71 -29.13 32.46
CA CYS A 97 22.88 -29.50 31.66
C CYS A 97 22.57 -29.49 30.16
N VAL A 98 23.63 -29.34 29.36
CA VAL A 98 23.58 -29.47 27.89
C VAL A 98 23.07 -30.85 27.50
N GLY A 99 22.10 -30.91 26.59
CA GLY A 99 21.49 -32.16 26.12
C GLY A 99 20.05 -32.00 25.64
N GLU A 100 19.46 -33.12 25.23
CA GLU A 100 18.06 -33.18 24.78
C GLU A 100 17.08 -33.23 25.95
N GLY A 101 15.94 -32.57 25.78
CA GLY A 101 14.84 -32.57 26.74
C GLY A 101 13.47 -32.43 26.10
N LEU A 102 12.45 -32.85 26.84
CA LEU A 102 11.04 -32.71 26.53
C LEU A 102 10.40 -31.76 27.54
N LEU A 103 10.03 -30.56 27.10
CA LEU A 103 9.31 -29.58 27.90
C LEU A 103 7.81 -29.73 27.68
N ARG A 104 7.06 -30.07 28.72
CA ARG A 104 5.59 -30.08 28.71
C ARG A 104 5.08 -28.84 29.43
N ILE A 105 4.16 -28.11 28.82
CA ILE A 105 3.48 -26.96 29.41
C ILE A 105 1.97 -27.12 29.26
N GLU A 106 1.25 -26.94 30.36
CA GLU A 106 -0.21 -26.85 30.39
C GLU A 106 -0.62 -25.40 30.60
N PHE A 107 -1.54 -24.91 29.78
CA PHE A 107 -1.91 -23.50 29.75
C PHE A 107 -3.37 -23.30 29.36
N SER A 108 -3.89 -22.10 29.59
CA SER A 108 -5.19 -21.66 29.09
C SER A 108 -5.14 -20.23 28.58
N GLY A 109 -6.06 -19.90 27.67
CA GLY A 109 -6.24 -18.55 27.18
C GLY A 109 -7.70 -18.26 26.83
N LYS A 110 -7.95 -17.01 26.44
CA LYS A 110 -9.26 -16.55 25.97
C LYS A 110 -9.19 -16.24 24.47
N LEU A 111 -10.21 -16.66 23.72
CA LEU A 111 -10.35 -16.28 22.32
C LEU A 111 -10.65 -14.78 22.26
N ASN A 112 -9.71 -14.01 21.72
CA ASN A 112 -9.88 -12.57 21.51
C ASN A 112 -10.74 -12.27 20.27
N GLU A 113 -10.98 -11.00 19.99
CA GLU A 113 -11.77 -10.52 18.82
C GLU A 113 -10.95 -9.65 17.87
N HIS A 114 -9.62 -9.73 17.95
CA HIS A 114 -8.69 -8.79 17.32
C HIS A 114 -7.99 -9.34 16.08
N LEU A 115 -8.48 -10.47 15.52
CA LEU A 115 -7.97 -11.11 14.31
C LEU A 115 -6.48 -11.51 14.40
N LYS A 116 -6.01 -11.85 15.61
CA LYS A 116 -4.61 -12.18 15.91
C LYS A 116 -4.52 -13.37 16.85
N GLY A 117 -3.52 -14.21 16.65
CA GLY A 117 -3.31 -15.42 17.45
C GLY A 117 -4.43 -16.42 17.22
N LEU A 118 -4.88 -17.06 18.28
CA LEU A 118 -6.11 -17.87 18.27
C LEU A 118 -7.29 -16.98 18.73
N TYR A 119 -8.21 -16.69 17.83
CA TYR A 119 -9.28 -15.71 18.05
C TYR A 119 -10.65 -16.24 17.63
N ARG A 120 -11.70 -15.55 18.10
CA ARG A 120 -13.10 -15.87 17.83
C ARG A 120 -13.60 -15.12 16.61
N CYS A 121 -14.23 -15.86 15.70
CA CYS A 121 -15.09 -15.35 14.64
C CYS A 121 -16.54 -15.75 14.89
N THR A 122 -17.47 -14.98 14.33
CA THR A 122 -18.90 -15.35 14.31
C THR A 122 -19.40 -15.44 12.89
N TYR A 123 -20.22 -16.45 12.61
CA TYR A 123 -20.92 -16.62 11.34
C TYR A 123 -22.40 -16.91 11.61
N VAL A 124 -23.24 -16.72 10.59
CA VAL A 124 -24.65 -17.06 10.65
C VAL A 124 -24.87 -18.30 9.79
N ASP A 125 -25.49 -19.31 10.37
CA ASP A 125 -25.84 -20.57 9.72
C ASP A 125 -27.31 -20.85 10.03
N GLU A 126 -28.13 -20.94 8.98
CA GLU A 126 -29.59 -21.09 9.09
C GLU A 126 -30.25 -20.04 10.02
N GLY A 127 -29.76 -18.80 9.99
CA GLY A 127 -30.25 -17.70 10.82
C GLY A 127 -29.75 -17.71 12.27
N VAL A 128 -28.98 -18.72 12.68
CA VAL A 128 -28.40 -18.83 14.02
C VAL A 128 -26.94 -18.33 14.00
N LYS A 129 -26.63 -17.38 14.89
CA LYS A 129 -25.26 -16.89 15.08
C LYS A 129 -24.43 -17.94 15.83
N LYS A 130 -23.38 -18.45 15.19
CA LYS A 130 -22.45 -19.46 15.72
C LYS A 130 -21.03 -18.89 15.87
N ASN A 131 -20.29 -19.43 16.82
CA ASN A 131 -18.87 -19.10 17.05
C ASN A 131 -17.96 -20.07 16.29
N MET A 132 -16.80 -19.58 15.87
CA MET A 132 -15.71 -20.35 15.27
C MET A 132 -14.39 -19.85 15.83
N ALA A 133 -13.42 -20.74 16.04
CA ALA A 133 -12.05 -20.35 16.36
C ALA A 133 -11.19 -20.39 15.09
N VAL A 134 -10.34 -19.38 14.92
CA VAL A 134 -9.44 -19.23 13.78
C VAL A 134 -8.05 -18.82 14.27
N THR A 135 -7.01 -19.22 13.55
CA THR A 135 -5.64 -18.82 13.83
C THR A 135 -5.11 -17.82 12.80
N GLN A 136 -4.40 -16.80 13.28
CA GLN A 136 -3.60 -15.88 12.48
C GLN A 136 -2.32 -15.57 13.27
N PHE A 137 -1.23 -16.27 12.95
CA PHE A 137 0.02 -16.20 13.72
C PHE A 137 1.03 -15.22 13.16
N GLU A 138 0.95 -14.87 11.88
CA GLU A 138 1.87 -13.91 11.29
C GLU A 138 1.57 -12.49 11.82
N ALA A 139 2.56 -11.73 12.27
CA ALA A 139 4.01 -12.04 12.23
C ALA A 139 4.56 -12.75 13.49
N ALA A 140 3.98 -12.49 14.67
CA ALA A 140 4.47 -12.98 15.96
C ALA A 140 3.32 -13.15 16.97
N ASP A 141 2.20 -13.71 16.52
CA ASP A 141 1.02 -13.94 17.34
C ASP A 141 0.80 -15.44 17.65
N ALA A 142 1.72 -16.33 17.27
CA ALA A 142 1.67 -17.74 17.71
C ALA A 142 1.75 -17.84 19.24
N ARG A 143 2.54 -16.94 19.86
CA ARG A 143 2.67 -16.76 21.31
C ARG A 143 1.36 -16.47 22.06
N ARG A 144 0.29 -16.05 21.37
CA ARG A 144 -1.06 -15.87 21.95
C ARG A 144 -1.89 -17.15 21.96
N CYS A 145 -1.45 -18.17 21.22
CA CYS A 145 -2.14 -19.46 21.14
C CYS A 145 -1.51 -20.50 22.04
N PHE A 146 -0.18 -20.54 22.14
CA PHE A 146 0.57 -21.44 23.01
C PHE A 146 1.97 -20.89 23.29
N PRO A 147 2.61 -21.23 24.42
CA PRO A 147 3.99 -20.81 24.69
C PRO A 147 4.97 -21.46 23.69
N CYS A 148 5.78 -20.66 23.02
CA CYS A 148 6.71 -21.14 21.99
C CYS A 148 7.88 -20.19 21.73
N TRP A 149 8.91 -20.67 21.03
CA TRP A 149 9.93 -19.79 20.45
C TRP A 149 9.40 -19.16 19.15
N ASP A 150 8.72 -18.02 19.28
CA ASP A 150 8.00 -17.35 18.20
C ASP A 150 8.91 -16.38 17.43
N GLU A 151 10.01 -16.93 16.88
CA GLU A 151 10.94 -16.21 16.01
C GLU A 151 11.15 -16.96 14.68
N PRO A 152 10.96 -16.32 13.52
CA PRO A 152 11.11 -16.98 12.20
C PRO A 152 12.50 -17.61 11.98
N ALA A 153 13.54 -17.01 12.58
CA ALA A 153 14.93 -17.45 12.46
C ALA A 153 15.21 -18.82 13.12
N LEU A 154 14.31 -19.32 13.97
CA LEU A 154 14.46 -20.60 14.67
C LEU A 154 13.95 -21.79 13.84
N LYS A 155 13.66 -21.59 12.54
CA LYS A 155 13.36 -22.63 11.54
C LYS A 155 14.52 -22.96 10.57
N SER A 156 15.76 -22.58 10.90
CA SER A 156 17.00 -22.64 10.09
C SER A 156 17.23 -21.48 9.10
N GLN A 157 18.52 -21.15 8.90
CA GLN A 157 19.10 -19.95 8.28
C GLN A 157 19.22 -20.03 6.75
N PHE A 158 19.37 -18.86 6.08
CA PHE A 158 20.41 -18.45 5.09
C PHE A 158 20.01 -17.06 4.47
N LEU A 159 20.85 -16.08 4.07
CA LEU A 159 22.21 -16.07 3.47
C LEU A 159 22.92 -14.68 3.47
N SER A 160 24.23 -14.76 3.19
CA SER A 160 25.20 -13.86 2.52
C SER A 160 25.61 -12.50 3.12
N SER A 161 26.74 -12.56 3.83
CA SER A 161 27.75 -11.52 4.09
C SER A 161 27.43 -10.27 4.92
N GLY A 162 26.24 -9.63 4.88
CA GLY A 162 25.91 -8.52 5.80
C GLY A 162 27.00 -7.43 6.00
N LEU A 163 27.90 -7.26 5.03
CA LEU A 163 28.96 -6.26 5.07
C LEU A 163 28.41 -5.01 4.42
N HIS A 164 28.26 -3.96 5.23
CA HIS A 164 28.08 -2.60 4.75
C HIS A 164 29.40 -2.15 4.12
N ASP A 165 29.50 -2.27 2.80
CA ASP A 165 30.44 -1.47 2.01
C ASP A 165 29.62 -0.36 1.34
N ASP A 166 30.19 0.84 1.20
CA ASP A 166 29.63 1.97 0.43
C ASP A 166 29.70 1.66 -1.09
N GLY A 167 29.27 0.47 -1.48
CA GLY A 167 29.43 -0.07 -2.83
C GLY A 167 28.66 0.78 -3.84
N GLU A 168 29.37 1.32 -4.84
CA GLU A 168 28.75 1.88 -6.03
C GLU A 168 27.97 0.75 -6.74
N TRP A 169 26.68 0.99 -6.98
CA TRP A 169 25.82 -0.01 -7.61
C TRP A 169 26.19 -0.15 -9.08
N THR A 170 26.58 -1.36 -9.50
CA THR A 170 26.71 -1.67 -10.91
C THR A 170 25.32 -1.82 -11.53
N VAL A 171 24.95 -0.96 -12.47
CA VAL A 171 23.62 -0.95 -13.09
C VAL A 171 23.70 -1.53 -14.51
N PRO A 172 22.98 -2.63 -14.82
CA PRO A 172 22.89 -3.12 -16.19
C PRO A 172 21.99 -2.20 -17.02
N ILE A 173 22.57 -1.54 -18.01
CA ILE A 173 21.86 -0.63 -18.90
C ILE A 173 21.54 -1.34 -20.22
N THR A 174 20.27 -1.28 -20.61
CA THR A 174 19.77 -1.75 -21.90
C THR A 174 19.26 -0.56 -22.72
N LEU A 175 19.59 -0.50 -24.01
CA LEU A 175 19.07 0.55 -24.91
C LEU A 175 18.67 -0.02 -26.27
N ALA A 176 17.57 0.50 -26.83
CA ALA A 176 17.10 0.23 -28.19
C ALA A 176 17.10 1.52 -29.03
N LEU A 177 17.55 1.40 -30.27
CA LEU A 177 17.73 2.52 -31.20
C LEU A 177 16.92 2.26 -32.47
N ARG A 178 15.87 3.05 -32.74
CA ARG A 178 14.96 2.96 -33.91
C ARG A 178 14.14 1.67 -34.04
N SER A 179 14.69 0.52 -33.65
CA SER A 179 14.05 -0.79 -33.62
C SER A 179 14.56 -1.56 -32.40
N TYR A 180 13.71 -2.46 -31.90
CA TYR A 180 14.06 -3.42 -30.86
C TYR A 180 15.02 -4.51 -31.32
N ASP A 181 15.34 -4.62 -32.61
CA ASP A 181 16.40 -5.51 -33.10
C ASP A 181 17.80 -4.91 -32.91
N LYS A 182 17.87 -3.57 -32.78
CA LYS A 182 19.10 -2.81 -32.60
C LYS A 182 19.25 -2.46 -31.12
N ARG A 183 19.53 -3.47 -30.30
CA ARG A 183 19.77 -3.33 -28.85
C ARG A 183 21.25 -3.26 -28.53
N LYS A 184 21.59 -2.49 -27.50
CA LYS A 184 22.93 -2.48 -26.87
C LYS A 184 22.75 -2.63 -25.37
N ASN A 185 23.58 -3.47 -24.76
CA ASN A 185 23.58 -3.73 -23.33
C ASN A 185 24.99 -3.52 -22.80
N PHE A 186 25.13 -2.87 -21.65
CA PHE A 186 26.41 -2.67 -20.99
C PHE A 186 26.21 -2.46 -19.49
N LEU A 187 27.27 -2.61 -18.70
CA LEU A 187 27.24 -2.35 -17.26
C LEU A 187 27.73 -0.93 -17.00
N LEU A 188 26.96 -0.17 -16.22
CA LEU A 188 27.37 1.11 -15.68
C LEU A 188 28.06 0.85 -14.33
N GLU A 189 29.39 0.90 -14.33
CA GLU A 189 30.23 0.57 -13.18
C GLU A 189 30.61 1.79 -12.33
N SER A 190 30.32 3.00 -12.82
CA SER A 190 30.56 4.26 -12.10
C SER A 190 29.36 5.20 -12.27
N LYS A 191 29.31 6.31 -11.53
CA LYS A 191 28.24 7.32 -11.63
C LYS A 191 28.05 7.92 -13.03
N PHE A 192 28.96 7.70 -13.97
CA PHE A 192 28.83 8.18 -15.34
C PHE A 192 29.32 7.13 -16.32
N GLY A 193 28.68 7.09 -17.48
CA GLY A 193 29.05 6.24 -18.60
C GLY A 193 28.76 6.94 -19.92
N THR A 194 29.55 6.64 -20.94
CA THR A 194 29.32 7.16 -22.29
C THR A 194 29.12 6.00 -23.25
N VAL A 195 28.14 6.16 -24.14
CA VAL A 195 27.84 5.17 -25.16
C VAL A 195 27.94 5.82 -26.52
N ASP A 196 28.88 5.33 -27.33
CA ASP A 196 28.93 5.67 -28.74
C ASP A 196 27.81 4.94 -29.49
N ILE A 197 27.03 5.72 -30.24
CA ILE A 197 25.90 5.29 -31.06
C ILE A 197 26.15 5.51 -32.56
N SER A 198 27.36 5.92 -32.97
CA SER A 198 27.75 6.23 -34.37
C SER A 198 27.44 5.09 -35.34
N GLU A 199 27.62 3.84 -34.91
CA GLU A 199 27.36 2.62 -35.70
C GLU A 199 25.89 2.49 -36.15
N PHE A 200 24.99 3.25 -35.53
CA PHE A 200 23.55 3.22 -35.80
C PHE A 200 23.06 4.39 -36.68
N PHE A 201 23.94 5.26 -37.18
CA PHE A 201 23.64 6.38 -38.09
C PHE A 201 24.26 6.18 -39.49
N PRO A 202 23.58 5.51 -40.43
CA PRO A 202 24.15 5.32 -41.77
C PRO A 202 24.00 6.52 -42.71
N SER A 203 23.02 7.40 -42.48
CA SER A 203 22.76 8.52 -43.40
C SER A 203 21.74 9.49 -42.82
N SER A 204 21.90 10.76 -43.16
CA SER A 204 21.11 11.90 -42.74
C SER A 204 19.69 11.87 -43.32
N ASP A 205 18.79 11.05 -42.76
CA ASP A 205 17.35 11.36 -42.71
C ASP A 205 16.60 10.38 -41.80
N GLU A 206 15.57 10.90 -41.13
CA GLU A 206 14.61 10.28 -40.20
C GLU A 206 14.87 10.38 -38.69
N THR A 207 13.79 10.71 -37.97
CA THR A 207 13.71 10.90 -36.51
C THR A 207 14.12 9.65 -35.73
N LEU A 208 15.36 9.62 -35.26
CA LEU A 208 15.89 8.57 -34.39
C LEU A 208 15.32 8.69 -32.97
N TRP A 209 14.58 7.68 -32.53
CA TRP A 209 14.21 7.54 -31.12
C TRP A 209 15.15 6.55 -30.42
N ILE A 210 15.41 6.81 -29.14
CA ILE A 210 16.25 6.00 -28.26
C ILE A 210 15.44 5.66 -27.03
N LYS A 211 15.33 4.37 -26.71
CA LYS A 211 14.68 3.89 -25.49
C LYS A 211 15.72 3.22 -24.61
N VAL A 212 16.00 3.82 -23.45
CA VAL A 212 16.83 3.22 -22.39
C VAL A 212 15.95 2.44 -21.42
N ASN A 213 16.49 1.42 -20.77
CA ASN A 213 15.77 0.47 -19.91
C ASN A 213 14.67 -0.28 -20.68
N VAL A 214 15.07 -0.96 -21.76
CA VAL A 214 14.16 -1.72 -22.61
C VAL A 214 13.37 -2.72 -21.77
N GLU A 215 12.05 -2.73 -21.97
CA GLU A 215 11.07 -3.54 -21.23
C GLU A 215 11.02 -3.27 -19.72
N GLN A 216 11.61 -2.17 -19.23
CA GLN A 216 11.67 -1.82 -17.79
C GLN A 216 12.31 -2.95 -16.95
N SER A 217 13.34 -3.59 -17.53
CA SER A 217 14.04 -4.73 -16.94
C SER A 217 15.00 -4.34 -15.81
N GLY A 218 15.50 -3.10 -15.80
CA GLY A 218 16.34 -2.55 -14.75
C GLY A 218 15.56 -1.76 -13.70
N PHE A 219 16.04 -1.78 -12.45
CA PHE A 219 15.43 -1.05 -11.33
C PHE A 219 15.91 0.41 -11.27
N TYR A 220 15.62 1.18 -12.32
CA TYR A 220 15.97 2.61 -12.42
C TYR A 220 15.01 3.33 -13.37
N ARG A 221 14.85 4.64 -13.15
CA ARG A 221 14.03 5.53 -14.00
C ARG A 221 14.89 6.16 -15.09
N VAL A 222 14.30 6.60 -16.20
CA VAL A 222 15.04 7.31 -17.25
C VAL A 222 14.47 8.70 -17.47
N MET A 223 15.33 9.71 -17.34
CA MET A 223 15.05 11.08 -17.77
C MET A 223 15.75 11.36 -19.10
N TYR A 224 14.99 11.93 -20.04
CA TYR A 224 15.48 12.29 -21.37
C TYR A 224 15.57 13.81 -21.45
N GLU A 225 16.66 14.31 -21.98
CA GLU A 225 16.75 15.70 -22.41
C GLU A 225 15.81 15.96 -23.59
N ASP A 226 15.35 17.21 -23.78
CA ASP A 226 14.32 17.59 -24.75
C ASP A 226 14.58 17.10 -26.19
N ARG A 227 15.84 17.14 -26.63
CA ARG A 227 16.23 16.66 -27.97
C ARG A 227 16.03 15.15 -28.17
N LEU A 228 16.14 14.36 -27.11
CA LEU A 228 15.89 12.91 -27.14
C LEU A 228 14.42 12.59 -26.83
N ALA A 229 13.78 13.41 -26.00
CA ALA A 229 12.37 13.27 -25.64
C ALA A 229 11.45 13.52 -26.85
N ALA A 230 11.76 14.49 -27.72
CA ALA A 230 10.89 14.82 -28.86
C ALA A 230 10.75 13.66 -29.89
N PRO A 231 11.84 13.03 -30.38
CA PRO A 231 11.73 11.84 -31.22
C PRO A 231 11.04 10.67 -30.52
N LEU A 232 11.30 10.48 -29.21
CA LEU A 232 10.65 9.42 -28.43
C LEU A 232 9.13 9.62 -28.31
N ARG A 233 8.66 10.86 -28.11
CA ARG A 233 7.23 11.20 -28.16
C ARG A 233 6.61 10.89 -29.51
N LYS A 234 7.30 11.19 -30.62
CA LYS A 234 6.83 10.85 -31.97
C LYS A 234 6.75 9.34 -32.18
N ALA A 235 7.68 8.58 -31.61
CA ALA A 235 7.65 7.11 -31.65
C ALA A 235 6.45 6.53 -30.86
N VAL A 236 6.09 7.15 -29.73
CA VAL A 236 4.85 6.85 -28.99
C VAL A 236 3.62 7.11 -29.86
N GLU A 237 3.52 8.30 -30.46
CA GLU A 237 2.37 8.71 -31.27
C GLU A 237 2.16 7.80 -32.49
N ASN A 238 3.26 7.37 -33.11
CA ASN A 238 3.25 6.46 -34.25
C ASN A 238 3.17 4.96 -33.86
N ASN A 239 2.99 4.66 -32.57
CA ASN A 239 2.90 3.30 -32.02
C ASN A 239 4.10 2.41 -32.39
N CYS A 240 5.30 2.97 -32.43
CA CYS A 240 6.55 2.25 -32.76
C CYS A 240 7.19 1.52 -31.57
N LEU A 241 6.63 1.70 -30.36
CA LEU A 241 7.20 1.20 -29.10
C LEU A 241 6.33 0.08 -28.50
N LEU A 242 6.98 -0.83 -27.78
CA LEU A 242 6.30 -1.88 -27.00
C LEU A 242 5.42 -1.25 -25.90
N ALA A 243 4.33 -1.94 -25.54
CA ALA A 243 3.42 -1.50 -24.48
C ALA A 243 4.14 -1.27 -23.13
N THR A 244 5.08 -2.15 -22.77
CA THR A 244 5.89 -2.03 -21.54
C THR A 244 6.76 -0.78 -21.53
N ASP A 245 7.37 -0.44 -22.67
CA ASP A 245 8.20 0.75 -22.77
C ASP A 245 7.37 2.03 -22.80
N LYS A 246 6.23 2.01 -23.50
CA LYS A 246 5.23 3.08 -23.46
C LYS A 246 4.78 3.37 -22.02
N PHE A 247 4.38 2.32 -21.29
CA PHE A 247 4.04 2.41 -19.87
C PHE A 247 5.20 3.01 -19.06
N GLY A 248 6.41 2.51 -19.25
CA GLY A 248 7.58 2.95 -18.51
C GLY A 248 7.96 4.40 -18.76
N ILE A 249 7.91 4.87 -20.01
CA ILE A 249 8.15 6.28 -20.37
C ILE A 249 7.15 7.19 -19.65
N LEU A 250 5.87 6.79 -19.63
CA LEU A 250 4.83 7.54 -18.93
C LEU A 250 4.99 7.51 -17.40
N ASP A 251 5.38 6.36 -16.83
CA ASP A 251 5.66 6.23 -15.40
C ASP A 251 6.85 7.07 -14.96
N ASP A 252 7.94 7.04 -15.72
CA ASP A 252 9.15 7.82 -15.45
C ASP A 252 8.87 9.32 -15.57
N MET A 253 8.23 9.78 -16.66
CA MET A 253 7.88 11.20 -16.82
C MET A 253 6.95 11.67 -15.70
N PHE A 254 5.99 10.84 -15.27
CA PHE A 254 5.13 11.18 -14.14
C PHE A 254 5.93 11.30 -12.83
N ALA A 255 6.81 10.35 -12.53
CA ALA A 255 7.65 10.39 -11.33
C ALA A 255 8.63 11.57 -11.33
N LEU A 256 9.25 11.89 -12.47
CA LEU A 256 10.12 13.05 -12.64
C LEU A 256 9.35 14.37 -12.45
N CYS A 257 8.10 14.42 -12.93
CA CYS A 257 7.21 15.55 -12.65
C CYS A 257 6.84 15.63 -11.15
N GLU A 258 6.61 14.51 -10.47
CA GLU A 258 6.40 14.48 -9.02
C GLU A 258 7.64 14.92 -8.22
N ALA A 259 8.84 14.65 -8.75
CA ALA A 259 10.11 15.10 -8.18
C ALA A 259 10.45 16.57 -8.50
N CYS A 260 9.64 17.28 -9.29
CA CYS A 260 9.90 18.64 -9.80
C CYS A 260 11.14 18.74 -10.74
N GLU A 261 11.48 17.64 -11.39
CA GLU A 261 12.65 17.51 -12.29
C GLU A 261 12.25 17.62 -13.77
N GLN A 262 10.96 17.51 -14.04
CA GLN A 262 10.35 17.77 -15.34
C GLN A 262 9.08 18.62 -15.15
N PRO A 263 8.84 19.61 -16.02
CA PRO A 263 7.67 20.47 -15.90
C PRO A 263 6.38 19.72 -16.23
N LEU A 264 5.25 20.18 -15.67
CA LEU A 264 3.94 19.55 -15.90
C LEU A 264 3.53 19.62 -17.38
N SER A 265 3.98 20.66 -18.08
CA SER A 265 3.78 20.83 -19.53
C SER A 265 4.39 19.68 -20.34
N SER A 266 5.59 19.20 -20.00
CA SER A 266 6.25 18.06 -20.66
C SER A 266 5.46 16.76 -20.48
N LEU A 267 4.94 16.52 -19.27
CA LEU A 267 4.05 15.38 -19.02
C LEU A 267 2.76 15.47 -19.85
N LEU A 268 2.13 16.64 -19.91
CA LEU A 268 0.91 16.88 -20.70
C LEU A 268 1.13 16.66 -22.20
N LEU A 269 2.27 17.15 -22.72
CA LEU A 269 2.66 16.93 -24.12
C LEU A 269 2.88 15.45 -24.42
N LEU A 270 3.53 14.72 -23.51
CA LEU A 270 3.69 13.27 -23.62
C LEU A 270 2.34 12.55 -23.58
N MET A 271 1.44 12.90 -22.65
CA MET A 271 0.09 12.30 -22.56
C MET A 271 -0.73 12.52 -23.84
N ASN A 272 -0.56 13.65 -24.53
CA ASN A 272 -1.21 13.91 -25.81
C ASN A 272 -0.72 12.98 -26.94
N ALA A 273 0.54 12.53 -26.89
CA ALA A 273 1.06 11.55 -27.83
C ALA A 273 0.34 10.19 -27.69
N TYR A 274 -0.16 9.87 -26.49
CA TYR A 274 -0.93 8.66 -26.22
C TYR A 274 -2.41 8.74 -26.65
N ARG A 275 -2.87 9.79 -27.35
CA ARG A 275 -4.31 10.00 -27.67
C ARG A 275 -4.99 8.88 -28.48
N ASN A 276 -4.22 7.97 -29.09
CA ASN A 276 -4.70 6.85 -29.89
C ASN A 276 -4.24 5.46 -29.35
N GLU A 277 -3.60 5.42 -28.19
CA GLU A 277 -3.25 4.21 -27.43
C GLU A 277 -4.41 3.23 -27.18
N MET A 278 -4.24 1.96 -27.57
CA MET A 278 -5.25 0.93 -27.37
C MET A 278 -4.81 -0.12 -26.34
N ASP A 279 -3.56 -0.08 -25.87
CA ASP A 279 -3.06 -1.03 -24.89
C ASP A 279 -3.62 -0.75 -23.49
N ASN A 280 -4.18 -1.78 -22.86
CA ASN A 280 -4.86 -1.66 -21.57
C ASN A 280 -3.91 -1.24 -20.43
N MET A 281 -2.67 -1.72 -20.42
CA MET A 281 -1.72 -1.42 -19.36
C MET A 281 -1.33 0.05 -19.40
N VAL A 282 -1.06 0.58 -20.60
CA VAL A 282 -0.72 1.99 -20.82
C VAL A 282 -1.92 2.89 -20.51
N LEU A 283 -3.12 2.50 -20.96
CA LEU A 283 -4.36 3.24 -20.67
C LEU A 283 -4.66 3.32 -19.17
N LEU A 284 -4.45 2.24 -18.42
CA LEU A 284 -4.59 2.25 -16.96
C LEU A 284 -3.61 3.24 -16.31
N LYS A 285 -2.37 3.28 -16.78
CA LYS A 285 -1.38 4.25 -16.28
C LYS A 285 -1.78 5.69 -16.58
N LEU A 286 -2.26 5.98 -17.79
CA LEU A 286 -2.76 7.31 -18.17
C LEU A 286 -3.88 7.81 -17.26
N ILE A 287 -4.76 6.90 -16.80
CA ILE A 287 -5.83 7.20 -15.85
C ILE A 287 -5.27 7.44 -14.45
N ASP A 288 -4.27 6.67 -14.06
CA ASP A 288 -3.64 6.76 -12.72
C ASP A 288 -2.72 7.97 -12.58
N VAL A 289 -2.24 8.56 -13.67
CA VAL A 289 -1.59 9.88 -13.70
C VAL A 289 -2.60 10.93 -13.25
N ARG A 290 -2.70 11.09 -11.93
CA ARG A 290 -3.68 11.94 -11.26
C ARG A 290 -3.31 13.40 -11.52
N MET A 291 -4.10 14.07 -12.34
CA MET A 291 -3.99 15.52 -12.54
C MET A 291 -4.61 16.26 -11.33
N PRO A 292 -3.96 17.32 -10.81
CA PRO A 292 -4.58 18.18 -9.83
C PRO A 292 -5.90 18.75 -10.38
N SER A 293 -6.87 18.85 -9.48
CA SER A 293 -8.32 18.78 -9.71
C SER A 293 -8.96 20.01 -10.39
N LYS A 294 -8.33 20.62 -11.39
CA LYS A 294 -8.94 21.73 -12.15
C LYS A 294 -8.86 21.62 -13.67
N THR A 295 -8.00 20.78 -14.24
CA THR A 295 -7.94 20.65 -15.70
C THR A 295 -8.94 19.59 -16.18
N ARG A 296 -10.19 20.04 -16.41
CA ARG A 296 -11.15 19.31 -17.25
C ARG A 296 -10.60 19.27 -18.68
N LEU A 297 -9.70 18.33 -18.99
CA LEU A 297 -9.46 18.00 -20.39
C LEU A 297 -10.59 17.07 -20.84
N GLY A 298 -11.37 17.53 -21.80
CA GLY A 298 -12.44 16.77 -22.44
C GLY A 298 -11.87 15.58 -23.20
N ILE A 299 -11.74 14.44 -22.52
CA ILE A 299 -11.30 13.18 -23.12
C ILE A 299 -12.56 12.48 -23.66
N HIS A 300 -13.00 12.90 -24.85
CA HIS A 300 -14.26 12.46 -25.48
C HIS A 300 -14.12 11.26 -26.43
N THR A 301 -12.91 10.73 -26.64
CA THR A 301 -12.67 9.76 -27.72
C THR A 301 -11.86 8.56 -27.23
N TRP A 302 -12.49 7.70 -26.43
CA TRP A 302 -11.98 6.36 -26.19
C TRP A 302 -13.14 5.37 -26.21
N ARG A 303 -13.30 4.68 -27.34
CA ARG A 303 -14.37 3.71 -27.57
C ARG A 303 -13.78 2.30 -27.72
N GLU A 304 -14.49 1.36 -27.11
CA GLU A 304 -14.64 -0.05 -27.50
C GLU A 304 -13.67 -1.16 -27.08
N SER A 305 -12.79 -0.95 -26.08
CA SER A 305 -12.29 -2.12 -25.33
C SER A 305 -12.00 -1.77 -23.87
N PHE A 306 -13.03 -1.83 -23.02
CA PHE A 306 -12.92 -1.36 -21.64
C PHE A 306 -13.60 -2.30 -20.65
N ARG A 307 -12.78 -3.11 -19.97
CA ARG A 307 -13.15 -3.94 -18.81
C ARG A 307 -12.94 -3.16 -17.49
N CYS A 308 -14.03 -3.07 -16.72
CA CYS A 308 -14.18 -2.84 -15.27
C CYS A 308 -13.47 -1.64 -14.61
N ASN A 309 -12.14 -1.62 -14.59
CA ASN A 309 -11.38 -0.64 -13.80
C ASN A 309 -11.38 0.76 -14.42
N VAL A 310 -11.37 0.83 -15.76
CA VAL A 310 -11.35 2.09 -16.49
C VAL A 310 -12.72 2.76 -16.51
N LYS A 311 -13.80 2.05 -16.84
CA LYS A 311 -15.16 2.64 -16.88
C LYS A 311 -15.60 3.18 -15.52
N GLY A 312 -15.21 2.55 -14.41
CA GLY A 312 -15.50 3.08 -13.07
C GLY A 312 -14.76 4.39 -12.78
N ARG A 313 -13.45 4.46 -13.06
CA ARG A 313 -12.60 5.64 -12.77
C ARG A 313 -12.74 6.79 -13.78
N SER A 314 -12.91 6.49 -15.06
CA SER A 314 -13.09 7.50 -16.11
C SER A 314 -14.49 8.13 -16.09
N VAL A 315 -15.55 7.33 -15.87
CA VAL A 315 -16.92 7.88 -15.74
C VAL A 315 -17.07 8.74 -14.48
N HIS A 316 -16.41 8.34 -13.39
CA HIS A 316 -16.33 9.11 -12.14
C HIS A 316 -15.63 10.46 -12.31
N SER A 317 -14.55 10.52 -13.09
CA SER A 317 -13.66 11.71 -13.17
C SER A 317 -14.04 12.68 -14.29
N PHE A 318 -14.73 12.23 -15.34
CA PHE A 318 -15.02 13.04 -16.54
C PHE A 318 -16.50 13.40 -16.75
N GLY A 319 -17.41 12.99 -15.84
CA GLY A 319 -18.77 13.55 -15.77
C GLY A 319 -19.68 13.26 -16.97
N HIS A 320 -19.55 12.10 -17.62
CA HIS A 320 -20.34 11.80 -18.82
C HIS A 320 -21.80 11.46 -18.49
N ASP A 321 -22.70 12.43 -18.69
CA ASP A 321 -24.12 12.35 -18.31
C ASP A 321 -24.88 11.16 -18.91
N LYS A 322 -24.54 10.74 -20.14
CA LYS A 322 -25.17 9.58 -20.77
C LYS A 322 -24.81 8.29 -20.03
N THR A 323 -23.55 8.12 -19.65
CA THR A 323 -23.09 6.91 -18.93
C THR A 323 -23.64 6.87 -17.52
N ARG A 324 -23.72 8.03 -16.84
CA ARG A 324 -24.32 8.13 -15.50
C ARG A 324 -25.80 7.72 -15.52
N ARG A 325 -26.58 8.23 -16.47
CA ARG A 325 -28.00 7.87 -16.63
C ARG A 325 -28.18 6.38 -16.93
N GLU A 326 -27.40 5.85 -17.87
CA GLU A 326 -27.42 4.42 -18.21
C GLU A 326 -27.07 3.54 -17.00
N ALA A 327 -26.05 3.92 -16.22
CA ALA A 327 -25.65 3.21 -15.01
C ALA A 327 -26.75 3.19 -13.94
N MET A 328 -27.42 4.33 -13.73
CA MET A 328 -28.57 4.43 -12.81
C MET A 328 -29.75 3.58 -13.28
N GLN A 329 -30.06 3.59 -14.59
CA GLN A 329 -31.13 2.77 -15.16
C GLN A 329 -30.85 1.27 -14.99
N ARG A 330 -29.63 0.83 -15.29
CA ARG A 330 -29.22 -0.57 -15.11
C ARG A 330 -29.22 -0.99 -13.64
N PHE A 331 -28.86 -0.10 -12.73
CA PHE A 331 -28.97 -0.34 -11.30
C PHE A 331 -30.44 -0.53 -10.87
N GLN A 332 -31.35 0.30 -11.37
CA GLN A 332 -32.78 0.14 -11.10
C GLN A 332 -33.30 -1.21 -11.59
N VAL A 333 -32.82 -1.69 -12.75
CA VAL A 333 -33.17 -3.02 -13.25
C VAL A 333 -32.60 -4.12 -12.34
N LEU A 334 -31.36 -3.97 -11.84
CA LEU A 334 -30.76 -4.92 -10.89
C LEU A 334 -31.57 -5.03 -9.58
N LEU A 335 -32.14 -3.93 -9.09
CA LEU A 335 -32.99 -3.95 -7.89
C LEU A 335 -34.27 -4.75 -8.08
N ASN A 336 -34.81 -4.78 -9.31
CA ASN A 336 -36.00 -5.55 -9.66
C ASN A 336 -35.69 -7.01 -10.03
N ASP A 337 -34.57 -7.23 -10.72
CA ASP A 337 -34.06 -8.53 -11.14
C ASP A 337 -32.58 -8.68 -10.79
N LYS A 338 -32.32 -9.36 -9.65
CA LYS A 338 -30.97 -9.58 -9.11
C LYS A 338 -30.06 -10.40 -10.03
N ASN A 339 -30.63 -11.16 -10.97
CA ASN A 339 -29.90 -12.02 -11.91
C ASN A 339 -29.79 -11.42 -13.32
N THR A 340 -30.14 -10.15 -13.48
CA THR A 340 -30.15 -9.51 -14.79
C THR A 340 -28.76 -9.53 -15.47
N PRO A 341 -28.67 -9.91 -16.76
CA PRO A 341 -27.43 -9.81 -17.53
C PRO A 341 -27.10 -8.36 -17.93
N LEU A 342 -28.04 -7.42 -17.75
CA LEU A 342 -27.91 -6.02 -18.16
C LEU A 342 -26.82 -5.26 -17.38
N LEU A 343 -26.48 -5.75 -16.18
CA LEU A 343 -25.39 -5.24 -15.36
C LEU A 343 -24.48 -6.38 -14.89
N SER A 344 -23.48 -6.69 -15.72
CA SER A 344 -22.46 -7.69 -15.39
C SER A 344 -21.72 -7.34 -14.10
N ALA A 345 -21.23 -8.35 -13.38
CA ALA A 345 -20.52 -8.20 -12.10
C ALA A 345 -19.37 -7.18 -12.17
N ASP A 346 -18.67 -7.21 -13.30
CA ASP A 346 -17.59 -6.31 -13.72
C ASP A 346 -17.96 -4.82 -13.76
N MET A 347 -19.22 -4.50 -14.03
CA MET A 347 -19.73 -3.13 -14.18
C MET A 347 -20.48 -2.63 -12.94
N ARG A 348 -20.81 -3.51 -11.99
CA ARG A 348 -21.63 -3.19 -10.80
C ARG A 348 -21.03 -2.08 -9.95
N LYS A 349 -19.72 -2.13 -9.66
CA LYS A 349 -19.04 -1.08 -8.87
C LYS A 349 -19.17 0.29 -9.51
N ALA A 350 -18.97 0.40 -10.83
CA ALA A 350 -19.13 1.67 -11.54
C ALA A 350 -20.57 2.21 -11.47
N ALA A 351 -21.56 1.31 -11.52
CA ALA A 351 -22.96 1.69 -11.35
C ALA A 351 -23.25 2.19 -9.94
N TYR A 352 -22.77 1.50 -8.90
CA TYR A 352 -22.97 1.92 -7.50
C TYR A 352 -22.33 3.27 -7.20
N ILE A 353 -21.12 3.51 -7.70
CA ILE A 353 -20.46 4.82 -7.63
C ILE A 353 -21.32 5.89 -8.32
N SER A 354 -21.88 5.59 -9.50
CA SER A 354 -22.73 6.54 -10.23
C SER A 354 -24.01 6.91 -9.45
N VAL A 355 -24.60 5.92 -8.76
CA VAL A 355 -25.77 6.11 -7.88
C VAL A 355 -25.40 7.00 -6.69
N MET A 356 -24.28 6.71 -6.02
CA MET A 356 -23.83 7.49 -4.86
C MET A 356 -23.41 8.91 -5.21
N ARG A 357 -22.79 9.14 -6.39
CA ARG A 357 -22.47 10.49 -6.88
C ARG A 357 -23.72 11.36 -7.14
N ASN A 358 -24.88 10.74 -7.33
CA ASN A 358 -26.17 11.43 -7.48
C ASN A 358 -27.00 11.45 -6.18
N SER A 359 -26.50 10.81 -5.13
CA SER A 359 -27.18 10.73 -3.83
C SER A 359 -26.76 11.91 -2.97
N SER A 360 -27.75 12.60 -2.41
CA SER A 360 -27.61 13.75 -1.52
C SER A 360 -28.65 13.66 -0.41
N THR A 361 -28.55 14.52 0.59
CA THR A 361 -29.56 14.72 1.64
C THR A 361 -30.96 14.95 1.08
N THR A 362 -31.07 15.60 -0.08
CA THR A 362 -32.33 15.85 -0.80
C THR A 362 -32.79 14.69 -1.70
N ASN A 363 -31.87 13.82 -2.13
CA ASN A 363 -32.15 12.67 -2.98
C ASN A 363 -31.50 11.40 -2.39
N ARG A 364 -32.16 10.81 -1.40
CA ARG A 364 -31.64 9.68 -0.61
C ARG A 364 -31.92 8.30 -1.24
N ASN A 365 -32.79 8.24 -2.25
CA ASN A 365 -33.28 6.99 -2.84
C ASN A 365 -32.14 6.05 -3.25
N GLY A 366 -31.07 6.58 -3.85
CA GLY A 366 -29.91 5.79 -4.28
C GLY A 366 -29.11 5.18 -3.13
N PHE A 367 -28.85 5.98 -2.09
CA PHE A 367 -28.15 5.56 -0.88
C PHE A 367 -28.94 4.49 -0.11
N GLU A 368 -30.24 4.73 0.09
CA GLU A 368 -31.12 3.81 0.81
C GLU A 368 -31.28 2.49 0.07
N ALA A 369 -31.41 2.53 -1.26
CA ALA A 369 -31.47 1.33 -2.09
C ALA A 369 -30.18 0.49 -2.00
N LEU A 370 -29.01 1.13 -2.00
CA LEU A 370 -27.73 0.42 -1.86
C LEU A 370 -27.54 -0.18 -0.45
N LEU A 371 -27.94 0.53 0.60
CA LEU A 371 -27.91 -0.01 1.96
C LEU A 371 -28.88 -1.18 2.14
N LYS A 372 -30.09 -1.07 1.58
CA LYS A 372 -31.05 -2.18 1.57
C LYS A 372 -30.47 -3.38 0.82
N PHE A 373 -29.88 -3.16 -0.35
CA PHE A 373 -29.26 -4.23 -1.13
C PHE A 373 -28.08 -4.90 -0.40
N TYR A 374 -27.26 -4.12 0.32
CA TYR A 374 -26.20 -4.65 1.19
C TYR A 374 -26.73 -5.62 2.25
N ARG A 375 -27.86 -5.28 2.88
CA ARG A 375 -28.47 -6.10 3.95
C ARG A 375 -29.11 -7.38 3.41
N GLU A 376 -29.64 -7.35 2.19
CA GLU A 376 -30.31 -8.50 1.56
C GLU A 376 -29.38 -9.49 0.86
N VAL A 377 -28.18 -9.07 0.46
CA VAL A 377 -27.30 -9.91 -0.37
C VAL A 377 -26.40 -10.81 0.48
N ASP A 378 -26.43 -12.11 0.21
CA ASP A 378 -25.55 -13.09 0.89
C ASP A 378 -24.15 -13.15 0.27
N ALA A 379 -24.03 -12.81 -1.02
CA ALA A 379 -22.77 -12.84 -1.74
C ALA A 379 -21.76 -11.81 -1.17
N MET A 380 -20.69 -12.31 -0.55
CA MET A 380 -19.65 -11.46 0.09
C MET A 380 -18.99 -10.49 -0.89
N GLN A 381 -18.70 -10.93 -2.12
CA GLN A 381 -18.14 -10.07 -3.16
C GLN A 381 -19.05 -8.89 -3.50
N GLU A 382 -20.38 -9.07 -3.39
CA GLU A 382 -21.33 -8.00 -3.68
C GLU A 382 -21.38 -6.98 -2.53
N LYS A 383 -21.37 -7.48 -1.28
CA LYS A 383 -21.21 -6.65 -0.08
C LYS A 383 -19.96 -5.77 -0.18
N GLU A 384 -18.81 -6.35 -0.55
CA GLU A 384 -17.56 -5.62 -0.73
C GLU A 384 -17.66 -4.51 -1.80
N ARG A 385 -18.27 -4.80 -2.96
CA ARG A 385 -18.46 -3.79 -4.03
C ARG A 385 -19.31 -2.61 -3.57
N ILE A 386 -20.38 -2.86 -2.82
CA ILE A 386 -21.25 -1.81 -2.28
C ILE A 386 -20.45 -0.95 -1.29
N LEU A 387 -19.76 -1.58 -0.34
CA LEU A 387 -18.94 -0.90 0.65
C LEU A 387 -17.85 -0.01 0.04
N GLN A 388 -17.20 -0.47 -1.04
CA GLN A 388 -16.22 0.32 -1.80
C GLN A 388 -16.81 1.56 -2.50
N SER A 389 -18.15 1.65 -2.59
CA SER A 389 -18.85 2.67 -3.39
C SER A 389 -19.62 3.69 -2.54
N LEU A 390 -20.03 3.34 -1.32
CA LEU A 390 -20.87 4.19 -0.46
C LEU A 390 -20.26 5.57 -0.19
N ALA A 391 -18.94 5.64 0.10
CA ALA A 391 -18.27 6.89 0.43
C ALA A 391 -18.03 7.84 -0.77
N SER A 392 -18.48 7.48 -1.98
CA SER A 392 -18.26 8.26 -3.19
C SER A 392 -19.20 9.46 -3.37
N SER A 393 -20.25 9.58 -2.54
CA SER A 393 -21.15 10.74 -2.58
C SER A 393 -20.39 12.06 -2.35
N PRO A 394 -20.70 13.13 -3.12
CA PRO A 394 -20.14 14.46 -2.88
C PRO A 394 -20.78 15.17 -1.67
N ASP A 395 -21.84 14.60 -1.08
CA ASP A 395 -22.57 15.20 0.05
C ASP A 395 -21.89 14.85 1.39
N PRO A 396 -21.42 15.84 2.17
CA PRO A 396 -20.79 15.62 3.46
C PRO A 396 -21.63 14.84 4.47
N ASP A 397 -22.95 15.06 4.51
CA ASP A 397 -23.83 14.46 5.51
C ASP A 397 -24.04 12.97 5.23
N ILE A 398 -24.24 12.62 3.94
CA ILE A 398 -24.28 11.22 3.51
C ILE A 398 -22.96 10.52 3.83
N VAL A 399 -21.82 11.16 3.60
CA VAL A 399 -20.51 10.56 3.92
C VAL A 399 -20.34 10.36 5.43
N LEU A 400 -20.81 11.27 6.29
CA LEU A 400 -20.81 11.07 7.74
C LEU A 400 -21.66 9.88 8.16
N GLU A 401 -22.87 9.74 7.60
CA GLU A 401 -23.73 8.58 7.84
C GLU A 401 -23.04 7.28 7.42
N VAL A 402 -22.40 7.28 6.24
CA VAL A 402 -21.62 6.14 5.76
C VAL A 402 -20.51 5.82 6.75
N LEU A 403 -19.66 6.77 7.13
CA LEU A 403 -18.54 6.55 8.05
C LEU A 403 -18.99 5.96 9.40
N ASN A 404 -20.11 6.45 9.94
CA ASN A 404 -20.72 5.89 11.15
C ASN A 404 -21.25 4.48 10.95
N PHE A 405 -21.90 4.20 9.81
CA PHE A 405 -22.31 2.86 9.43
C PHE A 405 -21.11 1.91 9.32
N LEU A 406 -19.96 2.36 8.80
CA LEU A 406 -18.75 1.54 8.74
C LEU A 406 -18.19 1.19 10.13
N LEU A 407 -18.46 1.98 11.17
CA LEU A 407 -18.08 1.66 12.56
C LEU A 407 -19.15 0.88 13.32
N SER A 408 -20.31 0.62 12.73
CA SER A 408 -21.40 -0.15 13.34
C SER A 408 -21.08 -1.65 13.39
N ASP A 409 -21.94 -2.42 14.07
CA ASP A 409 -21.79 -3.88 14.17
C ASP A 409 -22.51 -4.63 13.02
N GLU A 410 -23.22 -3.90 12.13
CA GLU A 410 -23.74 -4.46 10.87
C GLU A 410 -22.60 -4.85 9.90
N VAL A 411 -21.40 -4.37 10.20
CA VAL A 411 -20.24 -4.31 9.36
C VAL A 411 -19.16 -5.17 9.98
N ARG A 412 -18.70 -6.20 9.28
CA ARG A 412 -17.59 -7.02 9.77
C ARG A 412 -16.31 -6.20 9.82
N ASP A 413 -15.54 -6.35 10.89
CA ASP A 413 -14.34 -5.54 11.13
C ASP A 413 -13.27 -5.73 10.05
N GLN A 414 -13.10 -6.94 9.54
CA GLN A 414 -12.18 -7.25 8.45
C GLN A 414 -12.53 -6.56 7.11
N ASP A 415 -13.80 -6.21 6.90
CA ASP A 415 -14.23 -5.56 5.66
C ASP A 415 -13.83 -4.08 5.62
N ILE A 416 -13.23 -3.53 6.70
CA ILE A 416 -12.84 -2.11 6.79
C ILE A 416 -11.80 -1.70 5.74
N ILE A 417 -10.97 -2.66 5.32
CA ILE A 417 -9.95 -2.54 4.27
C ILE A 417 -10.52 -1.95 2.97
N TYR A 418 -11.77 -2.27 2.65
CA TYR A 418 -12.39 -1.95 1.38
C TYR A 418 -13.19 -0.64 1.39
N ARG A 419 -13.45 -0.05 2.56
CA ARG A 419 -14.57 0.91 2.71
C ARG A 419 -14.24 2.36 2.40
N LEU A 420 -12.98 2.77 2.51
CA LEU A 420 -12.59 4.18 2.35
C LEU A 420 -11.93 4.50 1.00
N VAL A 421 -11.68 3.47 0.18
CA VAL A 421 -11.08 3.60 -1.17
C VAL A 421 -11.94 4.48 -2.11
N GLY A 422 -13.25 4.55 -1.84
CA GLY A 422 -14.21 5.33 -2.63
C GLY A 422 -14.45 6.75 -2.12
N LEU A 423 -13.74 7.23 -1.08
CA LEU A 423 -14.01 8.53 -0.46
C LEU A 423 -13.91 9.69 -1.48
N SER A 424 -14.97 10.49 -1.57
CA SER A 424 -15.03 11.63 -2.48
C SER A 424 -14.03 12.74 -2.12
N LEU A 425 -13.54 13.46 -3.13
CA LEU A 425 -12.54 14.52 -2.93
C LEU A 425 -13.12 15.70 -2.14
N GLU A 426 -14.41 15.95 -2.33
CA GLU A 426 -15.22 17.00 -1.71
C GLU A 426 -15.35 16.78 -0.20
N CYS A 427 -15.47 15.52 0.23
CA CYS A 427 -15.71 15.16 1.63
C CYS A 427 -14.44 14.89 2.44
N ARG A 428 -13.23 15.08 1.88
CA ARG A 428 -11.95 14.86 2.59
C ARG A 428 -11.86 15.61 3.93
N LYS A 429 -12.29 16.88 3.95
CA LYS A 429 -12.27 17.71 5.17
C LYS A 429 -13.24 17.16 6.23
N THR A 430 -14.40 16.68 5.80
CA THR A 430 -15.43 16.08 6.65
C THR A 430 -14.93 14.76 7.24
N ALA A 431 -14.34 13.89 6.42
CA ALA A 431 -13.76 12.63 6.85
C ALA A 431 -12.61 12.83 7.85
N TRP A 432 -11.76 13.84 7.62
CA TRP A 432 -10.70 14.19 8.57
C TRP A 432 -11.25 14.65 9.92
N ARG A 433 -12.29 15.51 9.92
CA ARG A 433 -12.95 15.94 11.17
C ARG A 433 -13.52 14.74 11.92
N TRP A 434 -14.27 13.90 11.22
CA TRP A 434 -14.86 12.68 11.77
C TRP A 434 -13.81 11.73 12.35
N LEU A 435 -12.66 11.56 11.68
CA LEU A 435 -11.57 10.70 12.15
C LEU A 435 -11.06 11.18 13.51
N LYS A 436 -10.82 12.49 13.67
CA LYS A 436 -10.35 13.06 14.94
C LYS A 436 -11.35 12.83 16.07
N GLU A 437 -12.63 13.06 15.81
CA GLU A 437 -13.71 12.90 16.80
C GLU A 437 -13.90 11.43 17.22
N ASN A 438 -13.60 10.48 16.33
CA ASN A 438 -13.84 9.05 16.56
C ASN A 438 -12.55 8.25 16.79
N TRP A 439 -11.38 8.88 16.87
CA TRP A 439 -10.09 8.18 16.92
C TRP A 439 -10.00 7.18 18.06
N ASN A 440 -10.40 7.57 19.28
CA ASN A 440 -10.37 6.68 20.44
C ASN A 440 -11.30 5.46 20.26
N ARG A 441 -12.46 5.66 19.61
CA ARG A 441 -13.39 4.58 19.29
C ARG A 441 -12.81 3.63 18.23
N ILE A 442 -12.15 4.18 17.22
CA ILE A 442 -11.48 3.42 16.15
C ILE A 442 -10.34 2.58 16.72
N VAL A 443 -9.45 3.18 17.53
CA VAL A 443 -8.33 2.46 18.16
C VAL A 443 -8.82 1.36 19.08
N LYS A 444 -9.88 1.61 19.86
CA LYS A 444 -10.47 0.60 20.74
C LYS A 444 -11.08 -0.58 19.97
N LYS A 445 -11.74 -0.32 18.83
CA LYS A 445 -12.41 -1.36 18.03
C LYS A 445 -11.40 -2.15 17.18
N TYR A 446 -10.45 -1.47 16.54
CA TYR A 446 -9.51 -2.06 15.59
C TYR A 446 -8.10 -2.14 16.13
N SER A 447 -7.91 -2.56 17.38
CA SER A 447 -6.59 -2.70 18.06
C SER A 447 -5.49 -3.43 17.25
N SER A 448 -5.81 -4.03 16.10
CA SER A 448 -4.87 -4.43 15.06
C SER A 448 -4.33 -3.26 14.22
N GLY A 449 -3.01 -3.04 14.30
CA GLY A 449 -2.29 -2.02 13.53
C GLY A 449 -2.60 -1.99 12.05
N MET A 450 -2.69 -3.15 11.38
CA MET A 450 -2.94 -3.21 9.94
C MET A 450 -4.30 -2.58 9.56
N LEU A 451 -5.34 -2.76 10.36
CA LEU A 451 -6.65 -2.18 10.08
C LEU A 451 -6.67 -0.66 10.30
N LEU A 452 -5.95 -0.18 11.32
CA LEU A 452 -5.76 1.26 11.58
C LEU A 452 -5.02 1.96 10.44
N HIS A 453 -4.11 1.26 9.74
CA HIS A 453 -3.37 1.83 8.61
C HIS A 453 -4.31 2.33 7.51
N TYR A 454 -5.43 1.65 7.27
CA TYR A 454 -6.36 2.05 6.21
C TYR A 454 -7.05 3.39 6.51
N PHE A 455 -7.36 3.69 7.77
CA PHE A 455 -7.93 4.99 8.13
C PHE A 455 -6.94 6.13 7.86
N VAL A 456 -5.67 5.94 8.27
CA VAL A 456 -4.61 6.92 7.99
C VAL A 456 -4.39 7.05 6.48
N ARG A 457 -4.23 5.92 5.78
CA ARG A 457 -3.97 5.92 4.35
C ARG A 457 -5.08 6.60 3.54
N GLU A 458 -6.34 6.30 3.82
CA GLU A 458 -7.47 6.76 3.00
C GLU A 458 -8.03 8.13 3.42
N ILE A 459 -7.85 8.57 4.67
CA ILE A 459 -8.35 9.88 5.13
C ILE A 459 -7.24 10.93 5.19
N VAL A 460 -6.04 10.56 5.65
CA VAL A 460 -4.92 11.49 5.83
C VAL A 460 -4.14 11.70 4.54
N THR A 461 -3.68 10.64 3.86
CA THR A 461 -2.88 10.76 2.63
C THR A 461 -3.54 11.63 1.55
N PRO A 462 -4.87 11.62 1.35
CA PRO A 462 -5.49 12.45 0.34
C PRO A 462 -5.45 13.94 0.64
N LEU A 463 -5.16 14.39 1.87
CA LEU A 463 -5.00 15.82 2.19
C LEU A 463 -3.87 16.45 1.37
N SER A 464 -3.88 17.78 1.23
CA SER A 464 -3.02 18.47 0.25
C SER A 464 -2.66 19.92 0.63
N SER A 465 -2.59 20.25 1.93
CA SER A 465 -2.22 21.60 2.40
C SER A 465 -1.28 21.53 3.61
N ASN A 466 -0.34 22.48 3.73
CA ASN A 466 0.62 22.55 4.85
C ASN A 466 -0.06 22.63 6.20
N GLU A 467 -1.04 23.51 6.34
CA GLU A 467 -1.86 23.62 7.54
C GLU A 467 -2.45 22.27 7.96
N LYS A 468 -2.80 21.40 6.99
CA LYS A 468 -3.32 20.06 7.28
C LYS A 468 -2.22 19.07 7.64
N ALA A 469 -1.03 19.19 7.07
CA ALA A 469 0.12 18.38 7.48
C ALA A 469 0.51 18.70 8.93
N GLU A 470 0.60 19.98 9.28
CA GLU A 470 0.87 20.45 10.64
C GLU A 470 -0.24 20.04 11.62
N GLU A 471 -1.51 20.17 11.22
CA GLU A 471 -2.65 19.71 12.03
C GLU A 471 -2.63 18.20 12.25
N VAL A 472 -2.24 17.42 11.24
CA VAL A 472 -2.08 15.97 11.33
C VAL A 472 -0.94 15.63 12.30
N GLU A 473 0.22 16.28 12.17
CA GLU A 473 1.35 16.10 13.10
C GLU A 473 0.97 16.43 14.54
N ALA A 474 0.29 17.55 14.78
CA ALA A 474 -0.16 17.95 16.10
C ALA A 474 -1.18 16.96 16.70
N PHE A 475 -2.12 16.48 15.88
CA PHE A 475 -3.12 15.52 16.33
C PHE A 475 -2.49 14.18 16.73
N PHE A 476 -1.61 13.63 15.90
CA PHE A 476 -0.98 12.34 16.20
C PHE A 476 0.18 12.44 17.21
N GLY A 477 0.78 13.62 17.38
CA GLY A 477 1.71 13.89 18.48
C GLY A 477 1.05 13.81 19.85
N SER A 478 -0.24 14.15 19.95
CA SER A 478 -1.05 13.99 21.17
C SER A 478 -1.76 12.63 21.28
N HIS A 479 -1.81 11.86 20.18
CA HIS A 479 -2.48 10.56 20.10
C HIS A 479 -1.53 9.49 19.55
N VAL A 480 -0.36 9.37 20.18
CA VAL A 480 0.69 8.47 19.74
C VAL A 480 0.18 7.03 19.72
N ASN A 481 0.28 6.41 18.55
CA ASN A 481 -0.01 4.99 18.39
C ASN A 481 1.09 4.37 17.52
N PRO A 482 1.99 3.56 18.12
CA PRO A 482 3.12 2.94 17.40
C PRO A 482 2.70 2.16 16.16
N ALA A 483 1.47 1.62 16.18
CA ALA A 483 0.96 0.82 15.09
C ALA A 483 0.82 1.63 13.79
N VAL A 484 0.62 2.95 13.83
CA VAL A 484 0.43 3.78 12.62
C VAL A 484 1.61 4.72 12.31
N ASP A 485 2.68 4.72 13.10
CA ASP A 485 3.79 5.68 12.99
C ASP A 485 4.41 5.73 11.58
N LYS A 486 4.74 4.55 11.02
CA LYS A 486 5.35 4.47 9.69
C LYS A 486 4.44 4.99 8.57
N ILE A 487 3.16 4.58 8.57
CA ILE A 487 2.21 5.01 7.54
C ILE A 487 1.88 6.51 7.70
N LEU A 488 1.88 7.02 8.93
CA LEU A 488 1.69 8.44 9.21
C LEU A 488 2.83 9.28 8.62
N LYS A 489 4.09 8.92 8.89
CA LYS A 489 5.27 9.57 8.29
C LYS A 489 5.19 9.58 6.77
N GLN A 490 4.88 8.43 6.15
CA GLN A 490 4.69 8.33 4.70
C GLN A 490 3.54 9.19 4.18
N SER A 491 2.44 9.28 4.93
CA SER A 491 1.26 10.07 4.54
C SER A 491 1.54 11.57 4.60
N ILE A 492 2.20 12.03 5.65
CA ILE A 492 2.65 13.43 5.82
C ILE A 492 3.60 13.82 4.69
N GLU A 493 4.59 12.97 4.38
CA GLU A 493 5.53 13.21 3.29
C GLU A 493 4.79 13.36 1.94
N ARG A 494 3.83 12.47 1.67
CA ARG A 494 2.97 12.59 0.47
C ARG A 494 2.12 13.87 0.45
N ILE A 495 1.64 14.36 1.59
CA ILE A 495 0.90 15.63 1.66
C ILE A 495 1.83 16.79 1.25
N ARG A 496 3.08 16.78 1.73
CA ARG A 496 4.10 17.80 1.41
C ARG A 496 4.50 17.77 -0.06
N ILE A 497 4.76 16.58 -0.63
CA ILE A 497 5.05 16.40 -2.07
C ILE A 497 3.91 16.94 -2.94
N LYS A 498 2.65 16.60 -2.61
CA LYS A 498 1.48 17.08 -3.36
C LYS A 498 1.38 18.60 -3.38
N ARG A 499 1.80 19.28 -2.31
CA ARG A 499 1.83 20.74 -2.25
C ARG A 499 2.92 21.31 -3.14
N GLY A 500 4.15 20.80 -3.04
CA GLY A 500 5.27 21.25 -3.89
C GLY A 500 4.88 21.25 -5.37
N ARG A 501 4.19 20.20 -5.81
CA ARG A 501 3.60 20.12 -7.17
C ARG A 501 2.60 21.25 -7.48
N VAL A 502 1.67 21.54 -6.57
CA VAL A 502 0.66 22.61 -6.77
C VAL A 502 1.30 23.99 -6.82
N GLU A 503 2.35 24.23 -6.03
CA GLU A 503 3.11 25.48 -6.03
C GLU A 503 3.90 25.64 -7.34
N SER A 504 4.68 24.64 -7.75
CA SER A 504 5.43 24.67 -9.02
C SER A 504 4.51 24.85 -10.24
N SER A 505 3.38 24.14 -10.30
CA SER A 505 2.41 24.31 -11.40
C SER A 505 1.73 25.68 -11.42
N ARG A 506 1.56 26.33 -10.26
CA ARG A 506 1.01 27.70 -10.19
C ARG A 506 2.02 28.73 -10.68
N VAL A 507 3.29 28.57 -10.32
CA VAL A 507 4.39 29.41 -10.81
C VAL A 507 4.49 29.32 -12.33
N GLU A 508 4.47 28.10 -12.90
CA GLU A 508 4.43 27.88 -14.35
C GLU A 508 3.25 28.61 -15.02
N SER A 509 2.04 28.53 -14.45
CA SER A 509 0.87 29.25 -15.01
C SER A 509 0.96 30.78 -14.89
N SER A 510 1.54 31.29 -13.80
CA SER A 510 1.68 32.74 -13.58
C SER A 510 2.72 33.40 -14.48
N LEU A 511 3.77 32.66 -14.84
CA LEU A 511 4.78 33.10 -15.82
C LEU A 511 4.21 33.15 -17.25
N ALA A 512 3.13 32.43 -17.53
CA ALA A 512 2.44 32.44 -18.82
C ALA A 512 1.36 33.55 -18.95
N GLU A 513 0.97 34.22 -17.86
CA GLU A 513 -0.14 35.17 -17.82
C GLU A 513 0.26 36.66 -17.71
N THR A 514 1.56 37.01 -17.80
CA THR A 514 2.00 38.41 -17.80
C THR A 514 1.49 39.17 -19.06
N PRO A 515 0.70 40.26 -18.90
CA PRO A 515 0.09 40.97 -20.02
C PRO A 515 1.10 41.91 -20.68
N GLY A 516 1.55 41.57 -21.89
CA GLY A 516 2.44 42.42 -22.69
C GLY A 516 3.09 41.76 -23.90
N ALA A 517 3.06 40.43 -24.04
CA ALA A 517 3.61 39.74 -25.20
C ALA A 517 2.52 39.45 -26.25
N ASP A 518 2.80 39.89 -27.46
CA ASP A 518 1.95 39.87 -28.65
C ASP A 518 1.44 38.46 -28.97
N ARG A 519 0.12 38.28 -29.12
CA ARG A 519 -0.55 36.97 -29.28
C ARG A 519 -0.34 36.29 -30.65
N ASN A 520 0.57 36.80 -31.48
CA ASN A 520 0.88 36.22 -32.78
C ASN A 520 2.35 36.47 -33.15
N ARG A 521 3.29 35.79 -32.47
CA ARG A 521 4.61 35.43 -33.03
C ARG A 521 5.30 34.41 -32.11
N SER A 522 5.48 33.21 -32.66
CA SER A 522 6.59 32.26 -32.42
C SER A 522 6.97 31.86 -30.99
N ILE A 523 6.77 30.56 -30.73
CA ILE A 523 7.27 29.71 -29.62
C ILE A 523 8.82 29.57 -29.65
N GLU A 524 9.58 30.59 -30.02
CA GLU A 524 11.04 30.44 -30.29
C GLU A 524 12.02 31.26 -29.44
N GLU A 525 11.61 32.07 -28.45
CA GLU A 525 12.57 32.93 -27.71
C GLU A 525 12.39 32.99 -26.19
N LEU A 526 12.31 31.85 -25.49
CA LEU A 526 12.44 31.82 -24.01
C LEU A 526 13.58 30.90 -23.55
N THR A 527 14.76 31.13 -24.12
CA THR A 527 16.06 30.69 -23.60
C THR A 527 16.81 31.92 -23.07
N TRP A 528 16.51 32.35 -21.84
CA TRP A 528 17.46 32.96 -20.89
C TRP A 528 16.74 33.48 -19.63
N CYS A 529 17.50 33.52 -18.53
CA CYS A 529 17.18 34.03 -17.19
C CYS A 529 16.58 33.05 -16.19
N CYS A 530 17.44 32.23 -15.58
CA CYS A 530 17.43 31.94 -14.14
C CYS A 530 18.89 31.71 -13.69
N GLY A 531 19.63 32.81 -13.59
CA GLY A 531 20.85 32.88 -12.79
C GLY A 531 20.48 33.41 -11.40
N ASP A 532 21.13 32.83 -10.39
CA ASP A 532 21.22 33.29 -9.00
C ASP A 532 19.97 33.17 -8.13
N PHE A 533 19.80 32.00 -7.49
CA PHE A 533 19.50 31.88 -6.05
C PHE A 533 19.71 30.42 -5.60
N MET A 534 20.92 30.09 -5.14
CA MET A 534 21.22 28.88 -4.38
C MET A 534 22.24 29.27 -3.30
N ASN A 535 21.85 29.13 -2.03
CA ASN A 535 22.80 28.90 -0.94
C ASN A 535 22.56 27.44 -0.46
N PRO A 536 23.62 26.68 -0.17
CA PRO A 536 23.61 25.22 -0.16
C PRO A 536 23.24 24.67 1.23
N ASP A 537 22.73 23.43 1.23
CA ASP A 537 22.90 22.40 2.27
C ASP A 537 21.65 21.50 2.37
N ILE A 538 21.46 20.63 1.37
CA ILE A 538 20.67 19.39 1.48
C ILE A 538 21.36 18.34 0.57
N PRO A 539 21.62 17.10 1.03
CA PRO A 539 22.38 16.09 0.31
C PRO A 539 21.66 15.51 -0.91
N ASP A 540 22.46 15.15 -1.91
CA ASP A 540 22.17 14.70 -3.28
C ASP A 540 20.98 13.72 -3.42
N THR A 541 19.96 14.14 -4.17
CA THR A 541 19.13 13.25 -4.99
C THR A 541 19.76 13.12 -6.37
N SER A 542 20.24 11.94 -6.73
CA SER A 542 20.86 11.66 -8.03
C SER A 542 19.82 11.65 -9.15
N LEU A 543 20.05 12.51 -10.14
CA LEU A 543 19.19 12.74 -11.30
C LEU A 543 19.95 12.60 -12.60
N LEU A 544 19.31 11.92 -13.55
CA LEU A 544 19.86 11.46 -14.82
C LEU A 544 19.69 12.51 -15.91
N THR A 545 20.73 13.25 -16.25
CA THR A 545 20.71 14.19 -17.40
C THR A 545 21.74 13.74 -18.44
N GLY A 546 21.34 13.60 -19.71
CA GLY A 546 22.25 13.30 -20.81
C GLY A 546 22.57 14.53 -21.66
N ASP A 547 23.81 14.63 -22.13
CA ASP A 547 24.24 15.54 -23.20
C ASP A 547 24.74 14.70 -24.40
N VAL A 548 24.49 15.14 -25.64
CA VAL A 548 24.71 14.45 -26.91
C VAL A 548 25.55 15.32 -27.85
N SER A 549 26.86 15.09 -27.85
CA SER A 549 27.75 15.60 -28.90
C SER A 549 27.71 14.65 -30.10
N ARG A 550 26.79 14.92 -31.03
CA ARG A 550 26.49 14.27 -32.33
C ARG A 550 26.37 12.73 -32.42
N HIS A 551 27.10 11.91 -31.65
CA HIS A 551 26.98 10.44 -31.64
C HIS A 551 27.36 9.79 -30.29
N ILE A 552 27.54 10.57 -29.22
CA ILE A 552 27.83 10.05 -27.88
C ILE A 552 26.66 10.39 -26.96
N ILE A 553 26.14 9.42 -26.21
CA ILE A 553 25.18 9.66 -25.13
C ILE A 553 25.90 9.54 -23.80
N THR A 554 25.83 10.57 -22.98
CA THR A 554 26.23 10.49 -21.57
C THR A 554 25.07 9.98 -20.73
N ILE A 555 25.34 8.96 -19.92
CA ILE A 555 24.43 8.37 -18.94
C ILE A 555 25.04 8.65 -17.57
N ARG A 556 24.27 9.26 -16.69
CA ARG A 556 24.66 9.59 -15.32
C ARG A 556 24.11 8.54 -14.34
#